data_AF-A0A959GWS2-F1
#
_entry.id   AF-A0A959GWS2-F1
#
_cell.length_a   1.000
_cell.length_b   1.000
_cell.length_c   1.000
_cell.angle_alpha   90.00
_cell.angle_beta   90.00
_cell.angle_gamma   90.00
#
_symmetry.space_group_name_H-M   'P 1'
#
loop_
_entity.id
_entity.type
_entity.pdbx_description
1 polymer ?
#
loop_
_entity_poly.entity_id
_entity_poly.type
_entity_poly.pdbx_seq_one_letter_code
_entity_poly.pdbx_strand_id
1 'polypeptide(L)' 'QGFNGLASLNGDLIVQPDYEYISYAGNGLFRVEQGDMIGYFDMEGEWVWDLSK' A
#
# COMPACT_ATOMS: atom_id res chain seq x y z
N GLN A 1 14.36 4.77 -9.99
CA GLN A 1 12.95 4.97 -9.62
C GLN A 1 12.81 4.44 -8.20
N GLY A 2 12.13 5.16 -7.30
CA GLY A 2 11.96 4.75 -5.91
C GLY A 2 10.66 3.98 -5.75
N PHE A 3 10.67 2.93 -4.94
CA PHE A 3 9.47 2.24 -4.49
C PHE A 3 9.04 2.81 -3.13
N ASN A 4 7.74 2.80 -2.88
CA ASN A 4 7.08 3.27 -1.67
C ASN A 4 6.63 2.08 -0.83
N GLY A 5 6.83 2.19 0.48
CA GLY A 5 6.28 1.29 1.49
C GLY A 5 5.47 2.09 2.50
N LEU A 6 4.83 1.39 3.43
CA LEU A 6 4.04 1.99 4.51
C LEU A 6 4.68 1.64 5.84
N ALA A 7 4.82 2.62 6.72
CA ALA A 7 5.30 2.41 8.08
C ALA A 7 4.35 3.05 9.10
N SER A 8 4.33 2.49 10.30
CA SER A 8 3.64 3.05 11.45
C SER A 8 4.34 4.35 11.90
N LEU A 9 3.66 5.14 12.74
CA LEU A 9 4.27 6.34 13.34
C LEU A 9 5.46 6.01 14.26
N ASN A 10 5.58 4.77 14.72
CA ASN A 10 6.73 4.30 15.50
C ASN A 10 7.92 3.89 14.62
N GLY A 11 7.75 3.89 13.30
CA GLY A 11 8.76 3.47 12.33
C GLY A 11 8.74 1.98 12.00
N ASP A 12 7.73 1.23 12.47
CA ASP A 12 7.56 -0.19 12.12
C ASP A 12 7.07 -0.32 10.69
N LEU A 13 7.70 -1.18 9.89
CA LEU A 13 7.30 -1.40 8.50
C LEU A 13 6.01 -2.24 8.46
N ILE A 14 4.97 -1.69 7.84
CA ILE A 14 3.66 -2.34 7.61
C ILE A 14 3.64 -2.96 6.22
N VAL A 15 4.05 -2.20 5.21
CA VAL A 15 4.15 -2.66 3.82
C VAL A 15 5.55 -2.40 3.31
N GLN A 16 6.20 -3.41 2.74
CA GLN A 16 7.54 -3.27 2.17
C GLN A 16 7.56 -2.27 0.99
N PRO A 17 8.68 -1.57 0.77
CA PRO A 17 8.81 -0.64 -0.34
C PRO A 17 8.95 -1.37 -1.68
N ASP A 18 7.81 -1.80 -2.24
CA ASP A 18 7.71 -2.54 -3.51
C ASP A 18 6.71 -1.92 -4.51
N TYR A 19 6.05 -0.82 -4.12
CA TYR A 19 4.97 -0.20 -4.89
C TYR A 19 5.38 1.14 -5.50
N GLU A 20 4.88 1.45 -6.69
CA GLU A 20 5.17 2.72 -7.35
C GLU A 20 4.43 3.87 -6.67
N TYR A 21 3.25 3.59 -6.12
CA TYR A 21 2.44 4.57 -5.40
C TYR A 21 1.66 3.92 -4.26
N ILE A 22 1.57 4.61 -3.13
CA ILE A 22 0.71 4.26 -1.99
C ILE A 22 0.02 5.55 -1.53
N SER A 23 -1.30 5.52 -1.38
CA SER A 23 -2.07 6.64 -0.82
C SER A 23 -3.18 6.18 0.11
N TYR A 24 -3.48 7.01 1.11
CA TYR A 24 -4.62 6.77 1.99
C TYR A 24 -5.93 7.08 1.26
N ALA A 25 -6.78 6.07 1.11
CA ALA A 25 -8.07 6.16 0.44
C ALA A 25 -9.23 6.52 1.40
N GLY A 26 -8.96 6.53 2.71
CA GLY A 26 -9.99 6.73 3.74
C GLY A 26 -10.44 5.40 4.37
N ASN A 27 -11.12 5.49 5.52
CA ASN A 27 -11.68 4.34 6.24
C ASN A 27 -10.69 3.21 6.53
N GLY A 28 -9.43 3.55 6.82
CA GLY A 28 -8.39 2.54 7.08
C GLY A 28 -7.91 1.78 5.84
N LEU A 29 -8.24 2.25 4.63
CA LEU A 29 -7.76 1.66 3.39
C LEU A 29 -6.64 2.46 2.76
N PHE A 30 -5.66 1.74 2.23
CA PHE A 30 -4.56 2.28 1.45
C PHE A 30 -4.64 1.75 0.03
N ARG A 31 -4.75 2.63 -0.94
CA ARG A 31 -4.64 2.28 -2.35
C ARG A 31 -3.16 2.12 -2.70
N VAL A 32 -2.85 1.05 -3.42
CA VAL A 32 -1.50 0.79 -3.94
C VAL A 32 -1.53 0.61 -5.45
N GLU A 33 -0.46 1.06 -6.10
CA GLU A 33 -0.29 0.93 -7.55
C GLU A 33 1.07 0.32 -7.88
N GLN A 34 1.07 -0.58 -8.86
CA GLN A 34 2.27 -1.15 -9.45
C GLN A 34 2.04 -1.32 -10.96
N GLY A 35 2.62 -0.43 -11.75
CA GLY A 35 2.35 -0.37 -13.19
C GLY A 35 0.89 0.01 -13.46
N ASP A 36 0.17 -0.85 -14.19
CA ASP A 36 -1.26 -0.68 -14.51
C ASP A 36 -2.20 -1.38 -13.51
N MET A 37 -1.65 -1.98 -12.46
CA MET A 37 -2.43 -2.71 -11.46
C MET A 37 -2.74 -1.84 -10.24
N ILE A 38 -3.95 -2.00 -9.71
CA ILE A 38 -4.41 -1.34 -8.49
C ILE A 38 -4.82 -2.42 -7.48
N GLY A 39 -4.51 -2.16 -6.22
CA GLY A 39 -4.95 -2.96 -5.08
C GLY A 39 -5.20 -2.10 -3.84
N TYR A 40 -5.65 -2.76 -2.78
CA TYR A 40 -5.99 -2.12 -1.52
C TYR A 40 -5.51 -2.94 -0.33
N PHE A 41 -4.77 -2.30 0.56
CA PHE A 41 -4.45 -2.80 1.89
C PHE A 41 -5.35 -2.17 2.94
N ASP A 42 -5.55 -2.89 4.05
CA ASP A 42 -6.02 -2.31 5.29
C ASP A 42 -4.88 -1.66 6.10
N MET A 43 -5.16 -1.28 7.36
CA MET A 43 -4.19 -0.63 8.24
C MET A 43 -3.08 -1.54 8.75
N GLU A 44 -3.29 -2.86 8.72
CA GLU A 44 -2.30 -3.85 9.13
C GLU A 44 -1.42 -4.30 7.96
N GLY A 45 -1.69 -3.80 6.74
CA GLY A 45 -0.97 -4.19 5.53
C GLY A 45 -1.50 -5.47 4.89
N GLU A 46 -2.71 -5.91 5.28
CA GLU A 46 -3.33 -7.10 4.73
C GLU A 46 -4.18 -6.76 3.50
N TRP A 47 -4.18 -7.64 2.51
CA TRP A 47 -4.92 -7.43 1.28
C TRP A 47 -6.42 -7.43 1.53
N VAL A 48 -7.06 -6.31 1.21
CA VAL A 48 -8.53 -6.22 1.06
C VAL A 48 -8.91 -6.56 -0.39
N TRP A 49 -8.07 -6.11 -1.34
CA TRP A 49 -8.15 -6.49 -2.75
C TRP A 49 -6.74 -6.50 -3.33
N ASP A 50 -6.30 -7.67 -3.78
CA ASP A 50 -4.99 -7.87 -4.41
C ASP A 50 -4.82 -7.08 -5.73
N LEU A 51 -3.57 -6.89 -6.14
CA LEU A 51 -3.23 -6.20 -7.39
C LEU A 51 -3.93 -6.84 -8.58
N SER A 52 -4.72 -6.04 -9.29
CA SER A 52 -5.41 -6.46 -10.50
C SER A 52 -5.56 -5.29 -11.47
N LYS A 53 -5.78 -5.61 -12.75
CA LYS A 53 -6.00 -4.63 -13.82
C LYS A 53 -7.46 -4.21 -13.90
#